data_AF-A0A7K0J3E3-F1
#
_entry.id   AF-A0A7K0J3E3-F1
#
_cell.length_a   1.000
_cell.length_b   1.000
_cell.length_c   1.000
_cell.angle_alpha   90.00
_cell.angle_beta   90.00
_cell.angle_gamma   90.00
#
_symmetry.space_group_name_H-M   'P 1'
#
loop_
_entity.id
_entity.type
_entity.pdbx_description
1 polymer ?
#
loop_
_entity_poly.entity_id
_entity_poly.type
_entity_poly.pdbx_seq_one_letter_code
_entity_poly.pdbx_strand_id
1 'polypeptide(L)'
;MKRKKSPTIPFDMPQGVEGLIRPEPLPVEETFNEYVKQFGGQLISELLQTDPQRPQNADYYFPSHGAIAELKCFEKDLFNNREDVERIGHIIQKNHESGLVDGYKGFRWLLGQEPLPSEYRRDMLSLARRYYENAIRKADKQIESTKKLLDLPNARGLVLLANDGNYFSHPAEAASLIAQVMQNHFMESHIDGFVYFTVNTVVKVSDNNGELMYWVPSYRETGDGLADFVNHLGAGWGDFFAEKIGQEAPRFQTEDIRVTSLMRNFKYSNSK
;
A
#
# COMPACT_ATOMS: atom_id res chain seq x y z
N MET A 1 -33.50 26.19 -36.22
CA MET A 1 -33.45 24.77 -35.78
C MET A 1 -32.98 24.71 -34.33
N LYS A 2 -33.86 24.32 -33.39
CA LYS A 2 -33.54 24.19 -31.96
C LYS A 2 -33.01 22.77 -31.70
N ARG A 3 -31.80 22.65 -31.09
CA ARG A 3 -31.22 21.36 -30.67
C ARG A 3 -32.10 20.73 -29.58
N LYS A 4 -32.58 19.50 -29.82
CA LYS A 4 -33.26 18.68 -28.80
C LYS A 4 -32.24 18.33 -27.70
N LYS A 5 -32.57 18.61 -26.44
CA LYS A 5 -31.84 18.10 -25.28
C LYS A 5 -32.10 16.59 -25.16
N SER A 6 -31.05 15.81 -25.02
CA SER A 6 -31.14 14.37 -24.74
C SER A 6 -31.74 14.14 -23.35
N PRO A 7 -32.50 13.04 -23.13
CA PRO A 7 -33.15 12.77 -21.86
C PRO A 7 -32.11 12.32 -20.83
N THR A 8 -32.05 13.02 -19.70
CA THR A 8 -31.38 12.55 -18.48
C THR A 8 -32.21 11.41 -17.90
N ILE A 9 -31.64 10.21 -17.87
CA ILE A 9 -32.19 9.07 -17.13
C ILE A 9 -31.79 9.27 -15.66
N PRO A 10 -32.72 9.36 -14.70
CA PRO A 10 -32.37 9.44 -13.30
C PRO A 10 -31.85 8.07 -12.84
N PHE A 11 -30.62 8.05 -12.32
CA PHE A 11 -30.05 6.89 -11.67
C PHE A 11 -30.49 6.93 -10.20
N ASP A 12 -31.64 6.32 -9.91
CA ASP A 12 -32.09 6.14 -8.53
C ASP A 12 -31.21 5.07 -7.86
N MET A 13 -30.34 5.55 -6.97
CA MET A 13 -29.63 4.69 -6.02
C MET A 13 -30.64 4.10 -5.04
N PRO A 14 -30.56 2.80 -4.70
CA PRO A 14 -31.45 2.22 -3.71
C PRO A 14 -31.27 2.93 -2.36
N GLN A 15 -32.39 3.45 -1.84
CA GLN A 15 -32.47 4.00 -0.48
C GLN A 15 -32.40 2.84 0.52
N GLY A 16 -31.42 2.86 1.41
CA GLY A 16 -31.37 1.92 2.53
C GLY A 16 -30.00 1.55 3.07
N VAL A 17 -29.18 2.53 3.45
CA VAL A 17 -28.28 2.44 4.62
C VAL A 17 -28.00 3.88 5.06
N GLU A 18 -28.28 4.22 6.33
CA GLU A 18 -27.75 5.47 6.91
C GLU A 18 -26.23 5.47 6.72
N GLY A 19 -25.74 6.49 6.01
CA GLY A 19 -24.38 6.51 5.49
C GLY A 19 -23.36 6.56 6.62
N LEU A 20 -22.42 5.62 6.60
CA LEU A 20 -21.10 5.87 7.18
C LEU A 20 -20.58 7.15 6.53
N ILE A 21 -20.53 8.23 7.30
CA ILE A 21 -19.96 9.49 6.84
C ILE A 21 -18.49 9.20 6.57
N ARG A 22 -18.08 9.21 5.30
CA ARG A 22 -16.68 9.04 4.94
C ARG A 22 -15.89 10.14 5.64
N PRO A 23 -14.90 9.81 6.47
CA PRO A 23 -14.05 10.82 7.08
C PRO A 23 -13.28 11.54 5.97
N GLU A 24 -12.91 12.80 6.25
CA GLU A 24 -11.99 13.53 5.38
C GLU A 24 -10.67 12.75 5.27
N PRO A 25 -10.04 12.68 4.09
CA PRO A 25 -8.75 12.02 3.92
C PRO A 25 -7.71 12.59 4.88
N LEU A 26 -6.99 11.71 5.58
CA LEU A 26 -5.92 12.10 6.49
C LEU A 26 -4.61 12.31 5.74
N PRO A 27 -3.81 13.35 6.04
CA PRO A 27 -2.45 13.45 5.55
C PRO A 27 -1.62 12.32 6.18
N VAL A 28 -1.32 11.27 5.41
CA VAL A 28 -0.81 10.00 5.95
C VAL A 28 0.47 10.18 6.75
N GLU A 29 1.46 10.87 6.19
CA GLU A 29 2.76 11.06 6.85
C GLU A 29 2.62 11.86 8.16
N GLU A 30 1.94 13.01 8.13
CA GLU A 30 1.73 13.85 9.32
C GLU A 30 0.96 13.09 10.40
N THR A 31 -0.09 12.38 10.01
CA THR A 31 -0.93 11.58 10.93
C THR A 31 -0.13 10.43 11.54
N PHE A 32 0.69 9.75 10.74
CA PHE A 32 1.52 8.66 11.23
C PHE A 32 2.66 9.19 12.12
N ASN A 33 3.20 10.37 11.83
CA ASN A 33 4.20 11.03 12.68
C ASN A 33 3.66 11.33 14.08
N GLU A 34 2.42 11.82 14.20
CA GLU A 34 1.74 12.00 15.48
C GLU A 34 1.60 10.67 16.22
N TYR A 35 1.14 9.64 15.52
CA TYR A 35 0.98 8.31 16.09
C TYR A 35 2.30 7.75 16.61
N VAL A 36 3.39 7.83 15.83
CA VAL A 36 4.71 7.33 16.22
C VAL A 36 5.17 7.96 17.53
N LYS A 37 4.97 9.28 17.70
CA LYS A 37 5.31 9.98 18.94
C LYS A 37 4.46 9.48 20.11
N GLN A 38 3.15 9.33 19.91
CA GLN A 38 2.24 8.81 20.94
C GLN A 38 2.57 7.36 21.34
N PHE A 39 2.99 6.54 20.37
CA PHE A 39 3.41 5.16 20.59
C PHE A 39 4.76 5.03 21.33
N GLY A 40 5.51 6.13 21.49
CA GLY A 40 6.83 6.15 22.14
C GLY A 40 8.00 5.96 21.17
N GLY A 41 7.75 6.08 19.87
CA GLY A 41 8.79 6.22 18.85
C GLY A 41 9.28 7.67 18.73
N GLN A 42 10.29 7.86 17.88
CA GLN A 42 10.95 9.13 17.64
C GLN A 42 11.04 9.39 16.15
N LEU A 43 10.81 10.65 15.75
CA LEU A 43 11.09 11.10 14.38
C LEU A 43 12.59 11.34 14.25
N ILE A 44 13.24 10.64 13.33
CA ILE A 44 14.68 10.77 13.10
C ILE A 44 15.03 12.20 12.64
N SER A 45 14.13 12.84 11.91
CA SER A 45 14.26 14.24 11.50
C SER A 45 14.35 15.23 12.66
N GLU A 46 13.80 14.89 13.84
CA GLU A 46 13.86 15.68 15.07
C GLU A 46 15.06 15.32 15.95
N LEU A 47 15.50 14.05 15.92
CA LEU A 47 16.71 13.60 16.62
C LEU A 47 17.97 14.21 16.02
N LEU A 48 18.01 14.26 14.69
CA LEU A 48 19.09 14.81 13.91
C LEU A 48 18.76 16.26 13.61
N GLN A 49 19.26 17.18 14.43
CA GLN A 49 19.16 18.64 14.19
C GLN A 49 19.36 18.98 12.71
N THR A 50 18.60 19.95 12.19
CA THR A 50 18.53 20.26 10.75
C THR A 50 19.87 20.66 10.14
N ASP A 51 20.65 19.67 9.70
CA ASP A 51 21.83 19.85 8.84
C ASP A 51 21.42 19.64 7.37
N PRO A 52 21.51 20.67 6.51
CA PRO A 52 21.18 20.55 5.09
C PRO A 52 22.09 19.58 4.30
N GLN A 53 23.27 19.22 4.83
CA GLN A 53 24.20 18.30 4.18
C GLN A 53 24.01 16.84 4.61
N ARG A 54 23.00 16.55 5.46
CA ARG A 54 22.83 15.22 6.01
C ARG A 54 22.49 14.17 4.95
N PRO A 55 23.02 12.95 5.06
CA PRO A 55 22.62 11.85 4.20
C PRO A 55 21.12 11.55 4.41
N GLN A 56 20.50 10.99 3.37
CA GLN A 56 19.12 10.48 3.49
C GLN A 56 19.05 9.47 4.63
N ASN A 57 18.01 9.57 5.45
CA ASN A 57 17.79 8.75 6.62
C ASN A 57 16.35 8.24 6.60
N ALA A 58 16.09 7.28 7.48
CA ALA A 58 14.79 6.69 7.71
C ALA A 58 13.91 7.67 8.50
N ASP A 59 12.60 7.49 8.47
CA ASP A 59 11.68 8.40 9.17
C ASP A 59 11.65 8.19 10.69
N TYR A 60 11.66 6.93 11.14
CA TYR A 60 11.34 6.56 12.53
C TYR A 60 12.39 5.72 13.22
N TYR A 61 12.57 5.96 14.52
CA TYR A 61 13.31 5.11 15.43
C TYR A 61 12.43 4.73 16.63
N PHE A 62 12.43 3.44 17.00
CA PHE A 62 11.72 2.88 18.15
C PHE A 62 12.74 2.30 19.13
N PRO A 63 13.29 3.12 20.06
CA PRO A 63 14.40 2.72 20.92
C PRO A 63 14.09 1.49 21.79
N SER A 64 12.88 1.41 22.35
CA SER A 64 12.44 0.29 23.21
C SER A 64 12.35 -1.05 22.49
N HIS A 65 12.29 -1.03 21.15
CA HIS A 65 12.17 -2.22 20.31
C HIS A 65 13.42 -2.44 19.44
N GLY A 66 14.42 -1.55 19.51
CA GLY A 66 15.61 -1.61 18.68
C GLY A 66 15.29 -1.63 17.18
N ALA A 67 14.27 -0.87 16.74
CA ALA A 67 13.80 -0.88 15.36
C ALA A 67 13.90 0.50 14.69
N ILE A 68 14.31 0.53 13.43
CA ILE A 68 14.32 1.68 12.55
C ILE A 68 13.31 1.41 11.43
N ALA A 69 12.42 2.37 11.17
CA ALA A 69 11.40 2.22 10.15
C ALA A 69 11.40 3.37 9.14
N GLU A 70 11.09 3.04 7.89
CA GLU A 70 10.87 3.99 6.81
C GLU A 70 9.43 3.91 6.31
N LEU A 71 8.76 5.05 6.13
CA LEU A 71 7.44 5.15 5.55
C LEU A 71 7.52 5.48 4.06
N LYS A 72 6.72 4.76 3.26
CA LYS A 72 6.47 5.09 1.86
C LYS A 72 4.97 5.18 1.62
N CYS A 73 4.52 6.37 1.28
CA CYS A 73 3.14 6.66 0.91
C CYS A 73 2.93 6.45 -0.59
N PHE A 74 1.90 5.67 -0.91
CA PHE A 74 1.46 5.37 -2.27
C PHE A 74 0.12 6.04 -2.51
N GLU A 75 0.19 7.29 -2.96
CA GLU A 75 -0.97 8.14 -3.19
C GLU A 75 -1.85 7.63 -4.35
N LYS A 76 -3.09 8.16 -4.42
CA LYS A 76 -4.12 7.90 -5.44
C LYS A 76 -3.60 7.87 -6.88
N ASP A 77 -2.54 8.61 -7.12
CA ASP A 77 -2.02 8.98 -8.42
C ASP A 77 -0.77 8.18 -8.81
N LEU A 78 -0.75 6.87 -8.50
CA LEU A 78 0.15 5.99 -9.23
C LEU A 78 -0.17 6.18 -10.71
N PHE A 79 0.86 6.53 -11.48
CA PHE A 79 0.80 6.80 -12.90
C PHE A 79 0.31 8.18 -13.39
N ASN A 80 0.27 9.22 -12.56
CA ASN A 80 0.00 10.60 -13.05
C ASN A 80 1.24 11.38 -13.50
N ASN A 81 2.44 10.83 -13.33
CA ASN A 81 3.61 11.42 -13.97
C ASN A 81 3.65 11.03 -15.46
N ARG A 82 4.22 11.91 -16.28
CA ARG A 82 4.24 11.76 -17.74
C ARG A 82 4.86 10.43 -18.20
N GLU A 83 5.92 9.98 -17.54
CA GLU A 83 6.59 8.71 -17.90
C GLU A 83 5.67 7.51 -17.70
N ASP A 84 4.90 7.52 -16.63
CA ASP A 84 3.99 6.43 -16.30
C ASP A 84 2.75 6.43 -17.20
N VAL A 85 2.21 7.60 -17.54
CA VAL A 85 1.17 7.75 -18.58
C VAL A 85 1.69 7.22 -19.91
N GLU A 86 2.93 7.53 -20.29
CA GLU A 86 3.55 7.04 -21.53
C GLU A 86 3.73 5.51 -21.49
N ARG A 87 4.11 4.92 -20.35
CA ARG A 87 4.21 3.46 -20.19
C ARG A 87 2.85 2.77 -20.27
N ILE A 88 1.83 3.31 -19.59
CA ILE A 88 0.45 2.80 -19.70
C ILE A 88 -0.02 2.92 -21.15
N GLY A 89 0.22 4.06 -21.80
CA GLY A 89 -0.06 4.27 -23.21
C GLY A 89 0.60 3.22 -24.09
N HIS A 90 1.86 2.89 -23.84
CA HIS A 90 2.58 1.85 -24.56
C HIS A 90 2.00 0.44 -24.33
N ILE A 91 1.57 0.13 -23.09
CA ILE A 91 0.89 -1.14 -22.79
C ILE A 91 -0.45 -1.20 -23.54
N ILE A 92 -1.24 -0.12 -23.54
CA ILE A 92 -2.50 -0.05 -24.27
C ILE A 92 -2.27 -0.21 -25.77
N GLN A 93 -1.30 0.51 -26.33
CA GLN A 93 -0.90 0.46 -27.74
C GLN A 93 -0.47 -0.96 -28.14
N LYS A 94 0.44 -1.57 -27.39
CA LYS A 94 0.93 -2.94 -27.62
C LYS A 94 -0.21 -3.97 -27.64
N ASN A 95 -1.17 -3.85 -26.72
CA ASN A 95 -2.30 -4.76 -26.65
C ASN A 95 -3.36 -4.48 -27.74
N HIS A 96 -3.50 -3.23 -28.19
CA HIS A 96 -4.32 -2.88 -29.33
C HIS A 96 -3.73 -3.45 -30.63
N GLU A 97 -2.43 -3.31 -30.84
CA GLU A 97 -1.71 -3.83 -32.01
C GLU A 97 -1.70 -5.37 -32.10
N SER A 98 -1.76 -6.07 -30.97
CA SER A 98 -1.92 -7.53 -30.94
C SER A 98 -3.34 -8.03 -31.23
N GLY A 99 -4.29 -7.11 -31.48
CA GLY A 99 -5.70 -7.43 -31.76
C GLY A 99 -6.51 -7.88 -30.54
N LEU A 100 -5.94 -7.77 -29.33
CA LEU A 100 -6.62 -8.15 -28.08
C LEU A 100 -7.64 -7.10 -27.62
N VAL A 101 -7.50 -5.85 -28.09
CA VAL A 101 -8.29 -4.70 -27.64
C VAL A 101 -8.81 -3.91 -28.84
N ASP A 102 -10.14 -3.90 -29.03
CA ASP A 102 -10.84 -2.84 -29.77
C ASP A 102 -11.02 -1.65 -28.81
N GLY A 103 -10.88 -0.41 -29.30
CA GLY A 103 -11.04 0.82 -28.50
C GLY A 103 -12.31 0.86 -27.63
N TYR A 104 -13.40 0.19 -28.04
CA TYR A 104 -14.61 0.04 -27.24
C TYR A 104 -14.41 -0.91 -26.05
N LYS A 105 -13.68 -2.03 -26.22
CA LYS A 105 -13.32 -2.95 -25.13
C LYS A 105 -12.35 -2.30 -24.14
N GLY A 106 -11.37 -1.54 -24.64
CA GLY A 106 -10.44 -0.80 -23.80
C GLY A 106 -11.15 0.19 -22.86
N PHE A 107 -12.18 0.88 -23.36
CA PHE A 107 -13.00 1.79 -22.55
C PHE A 107 -13.84 1.04 -21.49
N ARG A 108 -14.41 -0.12 -21.84
CA ARG A 108 -15.16 -0.95 -20.88
C ARG A 108 -14.28 -1.53 -19.77
N TRP A 109 -13.01 -1.84 -20.06
CA TRP A 109 -12.05 -2.24 -19.03
C TRP A 109 -11.65 -1.10 -18.10
N LEU A 110 -11.44 0.11 -18.65
CA LEU A 110 -11.13 1.29 -17.84
C LEU A 110 -12.26 1.62 -16.85
N LEU A 111 -13.51 1.33 -17.24
CA LEU A 111 -14.70 1.47 -16.40
C LEU A 111 -14.97 0.27 -15.49
N GLY A 112 -14.10 -0.74 -15.48
CA GLY A 112 -14.27 -1.96 -14.67
C GLY A 112 -15.47 -2.83 -15.08
N GLN A 113 -15.99 -2.68 -16.31
CA GLN A 113 -17.16 -3.41 -16.79
C GLN A 113 -16.84 -4.80 -17.36
N GLU A 114 -15.57 -5.08 -17.64
CA GLU A 114 -15.09 -6.37 -18.13
C GLU A 114 -13.74 -6.70 -17.49
N PRO A 115 -13.43 -7.99 -17.22
CA PRO A 115 -12.15 -8.40 -16.69
C PRO A 115 -11.04 -8.15 -17.71
N LEU A 116 -9.90 -7.66 -17.21
CA LEU A 116 -8.73 -7.38 -18.04
C LEU A 116 -8.14 -8.68 -18.63
N PRO A 117 -7.75 -8.70 -19.92
CA PRO A 117 -7.01 -9.83 -20.48
C PRO A 117 -5.78 -10.16 -19.64
N SER A 118 -5.46 -11.45 -19.53
CA SER A 118 -4.37 -11.94 -18.67
C SER A 118 -3.00 -11.33 -19.01
N GLU A 119 -2.74 -11.07 -20.30
CA GLU A 119 -1.52 -10.43 -20.79
C GLU A 119 -1.43 -8.96 -20.40
N TYR A 120 -2.54 -8.22 -20.51
CA TYR A 120 -2.62 -6.84 -20.05
C TYR A 120 -2.45 -6.76 -18.52
N ARG A 121 -3.11 -7.64 -17.78
CA ARG A 121 -2.95 -7.74 -16.32
C ARG A 121 -1.50 -8.02 -15.95
N ARG A 122 -0.79 -8.91 -16.66
CA ARG A 122 0.63 -9.19 -16.42
C ARG A 122 1.50 -7.94 -16.61
N ASP A 123 1.28 -7.22 -17.71
CA ASP A 123 2.08 -6.02 -18.01
C ASP A 123 1.79 -4.90 -16.97
N MET A 124 0.55 -4.74 -16.53
CA MET A 124 0.17 -3.82 -15.45
C MET A 124 0.79 -4.22 -14.10
N LEU A 125 0.75 -5.50 -13.72
CA LEU A 125 1.41 -6.00 -12.51
C LEU A 125 2.94 -5.80 -12.56
N SER A 126 3.54 -5.83 -13.76
CA SER A 126 4.98 -5.56 -13.92
C SER A 126 5.34 -4.10 -13.60
N LEU A 127 4.47 -3.16 -13.95
CA LEU A 127 4.64 -1.74 -13.58
C LEU A 127 4.53 -1.55 -12.06
N ALA A 128 3.50 -2.11 -11.44
CA ALA A 128 3.34 -2.05 -9.98
C ALA A 128 4.53 -2.68 -9.24
N ARG A 129 5.02 -3.84 -9.72
CA ARG A 129 6.22 -4.48 -9.18
C ARG A 129 7.41 -3.53 -9.17
N ARG A 130 7.70 -2.88 -10.31
CA ARG A 130 8.82 -1.93 -10.43
C ARG A 130 8.66 -0.73 -9.49
N TYR A 131 7.43 -0.27 -9.33
CA TYR A 131 7.11 0.83 -8.43
C TYR A 131 7.41 0.47 -6.97
N TYR A 132 6.92 -0.68 -6.48
CA TYR A 132 7.24 -1.18 -5.14
C TYR A 132 8.73 -1.41 -4.96
N GLU A 133 9.40 -2.01 -5.94
CA GLU A 133 10.84 -2.25 -5.90
C GLU A 133 11.64 -0.97 -5.75
N ASN A 134 11.30 0.09 -6.49
CA ASN A 134 11.97 1.38 -6.37
C ASN A 134 11.78 2.01 -4.99
N ALA A 135 10.57 1.91 -4.42
CA ALA A 135 10.27 2.43 -3.09
C ALA A 135 11.06 1.68 -2.00
N ILE A 136 11.06 0.34 -2.05
CA ILE A 136 11.80 -0.53 -1.13
C ILE A 136 13.31 -0.30 -1.23
N ARG A 137 13.84 -0.13 -2.45
CA ARG A 137 15.27 0.16 -2.67
C ARG A 137 15.71 1.47 -2.04
N LYS A 138 14.86 2.50 -2.05
CA LYS A 138 15.14 3.77 -1.36
C LYS A 138 15.09 3.57 0.16
N ALA A 139 14.07 2.87 0.64
CA ALA A 139 13.92 2.57 2.07
C ALA A 139 15.11 1.80 2.63
N ASP A 140 15.61 0.78 1.93
CA ASP A 140 16.81 0.02 2.32
C ASP A 140 18.03 0.94 2.53
N LYS A 141 18.30 1.85 1.58
CA LYS A 141 19.39 2.82 1.69
C LYS A 141 19.22 3.79 2.85
N GLN A 142 17.99 4.24 3.09
CA GLN A 142 17.66 5.14 4.20
C GLN A 142 17.85 4.45 5.55
N ILE A 143 17.39 3.20 5.67
CA ILE A 143 17.58 2.36 6.86
C ILE A 143 19.07 2.11 7.10
N GLU A 144 19.83 1.70 6.08
CA GLU A 144 21.28 1.49 6.16
C GLU A 144 22.00 2.75 6.65
N SER A 145 21.73 3.90 6.02
CA SER A 145 22.32 5.18 6.38
C SER A 145 22.01 5.57 7.82
N THR A 146 20.78 5.34 8.27
CA THR A 146 20.35 5.62 9.64
C THR A 146 21.03 4.73 10.66
N LYS A 147 21.14 3.42 10.39
CA LYS A 147 21.88 2.49 11.24
C LYS A 147 23.32 2.97 11.47
N LYS A 148 23.98 3.47 10.41
CA LYS A 148 25.33 4.03 10.50
C LYS A 148 25.35 5.35 11.27
N LEU A 149 24.41 6.25 10.99
CA LEU A 149 24.35 7.59 11.56
C LEU A 149 24.07 7.59 13.08
N LEU A 150 23.25 6.65 13.54
CA LEU A 150 22.90 6.50 14.95
C LEU A 150 23.79 5.49 15.71
N ASP A 151 24.77 4.87 15.03
CA ASP A 151 25.60 3.78 15.56
C ASP A 151 24.77 2.59 16.10
N LEU A 152 23.76 2.18 15.32
CA LEU A 152 22.82 1.11 15.62
C LEU A 152 22.89 -0.03 14.59
N PRO A 153 24.04 -0.71 14.44
CA PRO A 153 24.22 -1.74 13.41
C PRO A 153 23.27 -2.94 13.57
N ASN A 154 22.84 -3.22 14.81
CA ASN A 154 21.97 -4.36 15.14
C ASN A 154 20.47 -3.99 15.17
N ALA A 155 20.10 -2.73 14.90
CA ALA A 155 18.70 -2.36 14.87
C ALA A 155 17.96 -3.11 13.74
N ARG A 156 16.73 -3.52 13.99
CA ARG A 156 15.86 -4.14 12.97
C ARG A 156 15.37 -3.08 11.99
N GLY A 157 15.43 -3.36 10.70
CA GLY A 157 14.88 -2.49 9.65
C GLY A 157 13.45 -2.89 9.29
N LEU A 158 12.54 -1.92 9.28
CA LEU A 158 11.14 -2.11 8.91
C LEU A 158 10.76 -1.15 7.78
N VAL A 159 10.06 -1.65 6.75
CA VAL A 159 9.46 -0.76 5.73
C VAL A 159 7.95 -0.72 5.90
N LEU A 160 7.41 0.48 6.09
CA LEU A 160 5.99 0.76 6.20
C LEU A 160 5.50 1.27 4.83
N LEU A 161 4.60 0.53 4.22
CA LEU A 161 4.09 0.77 2.86
C LEU A 161 2.61 1.16 2.96
N ALA A 162 2.37 2.48 3.02
CA ALA A 162 1.02 3.02 3.16
C ALA A 162 0.37 3.17 1.79
N ASN A 163 -0.72 2.44 1.56
CA ASN A 163 -1.63 2.70 0.47
C ASN A 163 -2.57 3.86 0.85
N ASP A 164 -2.32 5.02 0.22
CA ASP A 164 -3.06 6.26 0.41
C ASP A 164 -4.03 6.50 -0.76
N GLY A 165 -5.09 5.70 -0.82
CA GLY A 165 -6.13 5.84 -1.85
C GLY A 165 -5.75 5.24 -3.19
N ASN A 166 -4.71 4.43 -3.29
CA ASN A 166 -4.39 3.71 -4.51
C ASN A 166 -5.30 2.49 -4.73
N TYR A 167 -6.10 2.54 -5.80
CA TYR A 167 -7.03 1.48 -6.19
C TYR A 167 -6.50 0.56 -7.30
N PHE A 168 -5.22 0.65 -7.66
CA PHE A 168 -4.65 -0.07 -8.80
C PHE A 168 -4.70 -1.60 -8.64
N SER A 169 -4.55 -2.09 -7.42
CA SER A 169 -4.58 -3.53 -7.13
C SER A 169 -5.29 -3.77 -5.81
N HIS A 170 -5.90 -4.96 -5.68
CA HIS A 170 -6.48 -5.37 -4.42
C HIS A 170 -5.37 -5.45 -3.34
N PRO A 171 -5.61 -5.05 -2.08
CA PRO A 171 -4.61 -5.09 -0.99
C PRO A 171 -3.82 -6.39 -0.89
N ALA A 172 -4.50 -7.53 -1.04
CA ALA A 172 -3.87 -8.85 -1.02
C ALA A 172 -2.93 -9.09 -2.22
N GLU A 173 -3.26 -8.56 -3.40
CA GLU A 173 -2.38 -8.64 -4.58
C GLU A 173 -1.15 -7.74 -4.41
N ALA A 174 -1.34 -6.51 -3.89
CA ALA A 174 -0.24 -5.60 -3.55
C ALA A 174 0.73 -6.25 -2.55
N ALA A 175 0.21 -6.75 -1.42
CA ALA A 175 1.02 -7.43 -0.41
C ALA A 175 1.78 -8.64 -0.98
N SER A 176 1.13 -9.44 -1.85
CA SER A 176 1.77 -10.57 -2.53
C SER A 176 2.88 -10.13 -3.49
N LEU A 177 2.68 -9.06 -4.25
CA LEU A 177 3.70 -8.50 -5.13
C LEU A 177 4.91 -7.97 -4.34
N ILE A 178 4.66 -7.24 -3.25
CA ILE A 178 5.69 -6.71 -2.34
C ILE A 178 6.50 -7.87 -1.75
N ALA A 179 5.82 -8.91 -1.25
CA ALA A 179 6.48 -10.09 -0.71
C ALA A 179 7.40 -10.77 -1.74
N GLN A 180 6.96 -10.88 -2.99
CA GLN A 180 7.81 -11.43 -4.07
C GLN A 180 9.00 -10.53 -4.39
N VAL A 181 8.84 -9.20 -4.35
CA VAL A 181 9.95 -8.25 -4.53
C VAL A 181 10.97 -8.42 -3.41
N MET A 182 10.51 -8.49 -2.16
CA MET A 182 11.36 -8.72 -1.00
C MET A 182 12.15 -10.02 -1.12
N GLN A 183 11.46 -11.12 -1.42
CA GLN A 183 12.07 -12.46 -1.55
C GLN A 183 13.12 -12.52 -2.68
N ASN A 184 12.87 -11.84 -3.80
CA ASN A 184 13.75 -11.94 -4.95
C ASN A 184 14.96 -11.01 -4.85
N HIS A 185 14.81 -9.80 -4.31
CA HIS A 185 15.80 -8.74 -4.45
C HIS A 185 16.37 -8.21 -3.12
N PHE A 186 15.77 -8.53 -1.97
CA PHE A 186 16.08 -7.88 -0.69
C PHE A 186 16.30 -8.86 0.48
N MET A 187 16.58 -10.14 0.21
CA MET A 187 16.88 -11.13 1.26
C MET A 187 18.19 -10.86 2.01
N GLU A 188 19.12 -10.12 1.41
CA GLU A 188 20.41 -9.74 2.00
C GLU A 188 20.47 -8.23 2.32
N SER A 189 19.32 -7.55 2.38
CA SER A 189 19.22 -6.11 2.62
C SER A 189 19.21 -5.78 4.12
N HIS A 190 19.09 -4.49 4.47
CA HIS A 190 18.96 -4.00 5.84
C HIS A 190 17.53 -4.05 6.39
N ILE A 191 16.60 -4.62 5.60
CA ILE A 191 15.17 -4.72 5.91
C ILE A 191 14.83 -6.12 6.45
N ASP A 192 14.41 -6.18 7.70
CA ASP A 192 14.00 -7.41 8.39
C ASP A 192 12.52 -7.74 8.19
N GLY A 193 11.68 -6.74 7.89
CA GLY A 193 10.25 -6.94 7.60
C GLY A 193 9.62 -5.76 6.89
N PHE A 194 8.38 -5.95 6.46
CA PHE A 194 7.54 -4.87 5.93
C PHE A 194 6.11 -4.96 6.48
N VAL A 195 5.42 -3.82 6.43
CA VAL A 195 3.96 -3.73 6.64
C VAL A 195 3.36 -3.06 5.43
N TYR A 196 2.38 -3.70 4.79
CA TYR A 196 1.48 -3.04 3.86
C TYR A 196 0.18 -2.68 4.57
N PHE A 197 -0.24 -1.42 4.50
CA PHE A 197 -1.46 -0.98 5.18
C PHE A 197 -2.23 0.07 4.37
N THR A 198 -3.53 0.21 4.62
CA THR A 198 -4.41 1.17 3.93
C THR A 198 -4.85 2.26 4.89
N VAL A 199 -4.91 3.52 4.42
CA VAL A 199 -5.35 4.66 5.24
C VAL A 199 -6.61 5.30 4.66
N ASN A 200 -6.48 6.01 3.53
CA ASN A 200 -7.61 6.71 2.88
C ASN A 200 -8.35 5.83 1.85
N THR A 201 -8.25 4.51 2.00
CA THR A 201 -8.89 3.51 1.14
C THR A 201 -9.68 2.56 2.00
N VAL A 202 -10.96 2.40 1.67
CA VAL A 202 -11.85 1.46 2.32
C VAL A 202 -12.09 0.28 1.40
N VAL A 203 -11.82 -0.92 1.90
CA VAL A 203 -11.97 -2.17 1.14
C VAL A 203 -13.28 -2.80 1.58
N LYS A 204 -14.20 -2.96 0.64
CA LYS A 204 -15.46 -3.65 0.90
C LYS A 204 -15.20 -5.15 1.01
N VAL A 205 -15.43 -5.72 2.18
CA VAL A 205 -15.55 -7.18 2.32
C VAL A 205 -17.00 -7.57 2.04
N SER A 206 -17.18 -8.61 1.22
CA SER A 206 -18.49 -9.07 0.73
C SER A 206 -19.52 -9.28 1.85
N ASP A 207 -20.78 -9.03 1.50
CA ASP A 207 -22.05 -9.23 2.21
C ASP A 207 -22.28 -8.48 3.53
N ASN A 208 -21.26 -7.92 4.17
CA ASN A 208 -21.42 -7.31 5.49
C ASN A 208 -21.00 -5.84 5.61
N ASN A 209 -21.09 -5.06 4.52
CA ASN A 209 -20.97 -3.58 4.45
C ASN A 209 -19.84 -2.91 5.26
N GLY A 210 -18.87 -3.66 5.76
CA GLY A 210 -17.77 -3.17 6.58
C GLY A 210 -16.63 -2.66 5.72
N GLU A 211 -16.17 -1.46 6.04
CA GLU A 211 -14.98 -0.83 5.46
C GLU A 211 -13.77 -1.25 6.30
N LEU A 212 -12.97 -2.22 5.83
CA LEU A 212 -11.80 -2.71 6.58
C LEU A 212 -10.53 -1.94 6.25
N MET A 213 -9.79 -1.55 7.30
CA MET A 213 -8.39 -1.18 7.17
C MET A 213 -7.51 -2.42 7.16
N TYR A 214 -6.60 -2.49 6.19
CA TYR A 214 -5.60 -3.55 6.11
C TYR A 214 -4.38 -3.19 6.92
N TRP A 215 -3.90 -4.14 7.73
CA TRP A 215 -2.55 -4.16 8.29
C TRP A 215 -1.94 -5.53 8.01
N VAL A 216 -1.04 -5.59 7.03
CA VAL A 216 -0.48 -6.83 6.51
C VAL A 216 1.03 -6.85 6.73
N PRO A 217 1.49 -7.43 7.85
CA PRO A 217 2.90 -7.59 8.11
C PRO A 217 3.48 -8.81 7.41
N SER A 218 4.78 -8.76 7.11
CA SER A 218 5.57 -9.92 6.68
C SER A 218 7.03 -9.73 7.07
N TYR A 219 7.68 -10.84 7.41
CA TYR A 219 9.01 -10.85 8.03
C TYR A 219 9.94 -11.80 7.29
N ARG A 220 11.25 -11.49 7.33
CA ARG A 220 12.28 -12.38 6.79
C ARG A 220 12.39 -13.66 7.62
N GLU A 221 12.36 -13.54 8.94
CA GLU A 221 12.43 -14.64 9.88
C GLU A 221 11.25 -14.55 10.86
N THR A 222 10.65 -15.70 11.18
CA THR A 222 9.55 -15.80 12.15
C THR A 222 10.14 -16.27 13.48
N GLY A 223 10.25 -15.39 14.48
CA GLY A 223 10.72 -15.78 15.82
C GLY A 223 11.48 -14.70 16.60
N ASP A 224 11.58 -13.48 16.08
CA ASP A 224 12.19 -12.35 16.74
C ASP A 224 11.13 -11.38 17.30
N GLY A 225 11.47 -10.61 18.32
CA GLY A 225 10.57 -9.60 18.91
C GLY A 225 10.07 -8.53 17.92
N LEU A 226 10.51 -8.56 16.65
CA LEU A 226 10.01 -7.72 15.58
C LEU A 226 8.54 -8.00 15.27
N ALA A 227 8.11 -9.27 15.29
CA ALA A 227 6.71 -9.62 15.04
C ALA A 227 5.78 -9.04 16.11
N ASP A 228 6.14 -9.21 17.38
CA ASP A 228 5.39 -8.67 18.52
C ASP A 228 5.33 -7.14 18.49
N PHE A 229 6.48 -6.49 18.22
CA PHE A 229 6.55 -5.04 18.02
C PHE A 229 5.62 -4.57 16.91
N VAL A 230 5.68 -5.19 15.72
CA VAL A 230 4.88 -4.78 14.56
C VAL A 230 3.38 -5.03 14.78
N ASN A 231 3.01 -6.12 15.47
CA ASN A 231 1.62 -6.37 15.83
C ASN A 231 1.11 -5.34 16.84
N HIS A 232 1.92 -4.96 17.82
CA HIS A 232 1.59 -3.91 18.77
C HIS A 232 1.48 -2.53 18.10
N LEU A 233 2.40 -2.22 17.18
CA LEU A 233 2.37 -1.02 16.36
C LEU A 233 1.11 -0.96 15.49
N GLY A 234 0.66 -2.09 14.93
CA GLY A 234 -0.56 -2.17 14.13
C GLY A 234 -1.83 -1.99 14.96
N ALA A 235 -1.90 -2.63 16.13
CA ALA A 235 -3.00 -2.48 17.06
C ALA A 235 -3.15 -1.01 17.51
N GLY A 236 -2.06 -0.40 17.97
CA GLY A 236 -2.05 1.01 18.39
C GLY A 236 -2.38 1.96 17.25
N TRP A 237 -1.93 1.69 16.01
CA TRP A 237 -2.24 2.53 14.86
C TRP A 237 -3.74 2.53 14.59
N GLY A 238 -4.35 1.34 14.63
CA GLY A 238 -5.77 1.23 14.42
C GLY A 238 -6.59 1.95 15.51
N ASP A 239 -6.14 1.93 16.77
CA ASP A 239 -6.81 2.62 17.89
C ASP A 239 -6.71 4.13 17.70
N PHE A 240 -5.50 4.61 17.42
CA PHE A 240 -5.23 6.01 17.12
C PHE A 240 -6.04 6.50 15.92
N PHE A 241 -6.08 5.73 14.83
CA PHE A 241 -6.81 6.10 13.63
C PHE A 241 -8.32 6.21 13.89
N ALA A 242 -8.90 5.24 14.60
CA ALA A 242 -10.32 5.26 14.97
C ALA A 242 -10.67 6.50 15.81
N GLU A 243 -9.81 6.86 16.77
CA GLU A 243 -9.94 8.10 17.54
C GLU A 243 -9.87 9.34 16.64
N LYS A 244 -8.88 9.39 15.73
CA LYS A 244 -8.65 10.53 14.83
C LYS A 244 -9.84 10.80 13.89
N ILE A 245 -10.51 9.75 13.41
CA ILE A 245 -11.69 9.87 12.54
C ILE A 245 -13.02 9.93 13.31
N GLY A 246 -13.00 9.73 14.63
CA GLY A 246 -14.19 9.73 15.48
C GLY A 246 -15.16 8.57 15.20
N GLN A 247 -14.69 7.46 14.65
CA GLN A 247 -15.50 6.30 14.25
C GLN A 247 -14.74 4.99 14.50
N GLU A 248 -15.47 3.93 14.85
CA GLU A 248 -14.86 2.59 14.85
C GLU A 248 -14.42 2.21 13.44
N ALA A 249 -13.14 1.88 13.28
CA ALA A 249 -12.61 1.38 12.03
C ALA A 249 -12.38 -0.13 12.16
N PRO A 250 -13.24 -0.98 11.56
CA PRO A 250 -13.04 -2.42 11.65
C PRO A 250 -11.74 -2.82 10.96
N ARG A 251 -10.98 -3.69 11.62
CA ARG A 251 -9.58 -4.00 11.23
C ARG A 251 -9.48 -5.39 10.66
N PHE A 252 -8.71 -5.50 9.58
CA PHE A 252 -8.21 -6.78 9.11
C PHE A 252 -6.72 -6.85 9.36
N GLN A 253 -6.34 -7.60 10.40
CA GLN A 253 -4.96 -7.96 10.69
C GLN A 253 -4.76 -9.43 10.32
N THR A 254 -3.82 -9.71 9.44
CA THR A 254 -3.43 -11.10 9.16
C THR A 254 -2.36 -11.53 10.15
N GLU A 255 -2.57 -12.67 10.81
CA GLU A 255 -1.50 -13.36 11.53
C GLU A 255 -0.56 -13.97 10.49
N ASP A 256 0.58 -13.32 10.27
CA ASP A 256 1.73 -13.79 9.49
C ASP A 256 1.39 -14.45 8.15
N ILE A 257 1.39 -13.64 7.08
CA ILE A 257 1.41 -14.19 5.73
C ILE A 257 2.80 -14.77 5.48
N ARG A 258 2.96 -16.06 5.79
CA ARG A 258 3.92 -16.88 5.05
C ARG A 258 3.51 -16.74 3.59
N VAL A 259 4.33 -16.10 2.78
CA VAL A 259 4.11 -15.82 1.34
C VAL A 259 3.56 -17.03 0.57
N THR A 260 3.84 -18.24 1.04
CA THR A 260 3.33 -19.51 0.52
C THR A 260 1.82 -19.78 0.74
N SER A 261 1.19 -19.25 1.79
CA SER A 261 -0.25 -19.48 2.10
C SER A 261 -1.17 -18.62 1.23
N LEU A 262 -0.84 -17.34 0.98
CA LEU A 262 -1.57 -16.52 0.01
C LEU A 262 -1.45 -17.07 -1.42
N MET A 263 -0.33 -17.70 -1.78
CA MET A 263 -0.17 -18.36 -3.08
C MET A 263 -1.01 -19.65 -3.22
N ARG A 264 -1.41 -20.31 -2.12
CA ARG A 264 -2.30 -21.48 -2.18
C ARG A 264 -3.74 -21.10 -2.52
N ASN A 265 -4.22 -19.93 -2.10
CA ASN A 265 -5.59 -19.49 -2.36
C ASN A 265 -5.82 -18.94 -3.77
N PHE A 266 -4.76 -18.64 -4.54
CA PHE A 266 -4.87 -18.27 -5.95
C PHE A 266 -4.69 -19.43 -6.95
N LYS A 267 -4.35 -20.64 -6.48
CA LYS A 267 -4.18 -21.83 -7.34
C LYS A 267 -5.44 -22.69 -7.50
N TYR A 268 -6.58 -22.34 -6.91
CA TYR A 268 -7.86 -23.01 -7.12
C TYR A 268 -9.00 -22.02 -7.41
N SER A 269 -8.98 -21.39 -8.59
CA SER A 269 -10.24 -20.92 -9.21
C SER A 269 -10.31 -21.10 -10.73
N ASN A 270 -9.31 -21.73 -11.35
CA ASN A 270 -9.40 -22.19 -12.74
C ASN A 270 -9.24 -23.71 -12.82
N SER A 271 -10.22 -24.42 -12.29
CA SER A 271 -10.56 -25.76 -12.76
C SER A 271 -12.00 -26.11 -12.36
N LYS A 272 -12.95 -25.69 -13.18
CA LYS A 272 -14.02 -26.53 -13.77
C LYS A 272 -14.76 -25.71 -14.81
#